data_AF-A0A8T6TWJ8-F1
#
_entry.id   AF-A0A8T6TWJ8-F1
#
_cell.length_a   1.000
_cell.length_b   1.000
_cell.length_c   1.000
_cell.angle_alpha   90.00
_cell.angle_beta   90.00
_cell.angle_gamma   90.00
#
_symmetry.space_group_name_H-M   'P 1'
#
loop_
_entity.id
_entity.type
_entity.pdbx_description
1 polymer ?
#
loop_
_entity_poly.entity_id
_entity_poly.type
_entity_poly.pdbx_seq_one_letter_code
_entity_poly.pdbx_strand_id
1 'polypeptide(L)'
;MAWRAVPITVLVTVLMLAPLVAACISPYGFEDFEPTPLVAPGLTDEVAPVDVSASTVDDMFPRLVSYDGDLHALWIKSTGTTVVTESLMVRSMNGSRWGPLMAINSPDPTNLSREGELIRVAGFDVAVHQGLLYVVWSTPDPEVTDGTDNDLVYRTFDGSSWGPIIQVLPGDAGGEDVLPAATSTDDGLLVAWTTNSPVLSDGTDQDIVVTHLGPGSARRVVEVTPEGDSDNDFLPRAIGTPLGVHVVWHTRLLREAPGHRGLENGMVISGRWMWSGVWHDIEDYTGGVSGEDVWMDLMWDEYRLCMAWQRGGVDLGYSSTTVMYREWTLEGFSPVQDLAVRQDGANNGRPRLALVEGNVTVYWHTNDDGVTVGSTYDLVHRVN
;
A
#
# COMPACT_ATOMS: atom_id res chain seq x y z
N MET A 1 21.81 54.96 -40.67
CA MET A 1 21.82 53.50 -40.43
C MET A 1 21.98 53.28 -38.93
N ALA A 2 20.87 53.12 -38.22
CA ALA A 2 20.86 52.90 -36.77
C ALA A 2 20.56 51.42 -36.50
N TRP A 3 21.50 50.73 -35.85
CA TRP A 3 21.33 49.36 -35.41
C TRP A 3 20.37 49.35 -34.22
N ARG A 4 19.25 48.62 -34.35
CA ARG A 4 18.34 48.32 -33.25
C ARG A 4 18.91 47.13 -32.47
N ALA A 5 19.24 47.34 -31.20
CA ALA A 5 19.48 46.27 -30.25
C ALA A 5 18.12 45.61 -29.92
N VAL A 6 18.02 44.30 -30.20
CA VAL A 6 16.91 43.46 -29.74
C VAL A 6 17.28 42.95 -28.35
N PRO A 7 16.45 43.14 -27.31
CA PRO A 7 16.69 42.49 -26.04
C PRO A 7 16.35 41.00 -26.19
N ILE A 8 17.38 40.15 -26.09
CA ILE A 8 17.25 38.72 -25.88
C ILE A 8 16.68 38.55 -24.47
N THR A 9 15.35 38.47 -24.38
CA THR A 9 14.71 37.95 -23.17
C THR A 9 14.83 36.45 -23.27
N VAL A 10 15.83 35.93 -22.57
CA VAL A 10 16.14 34.52 -22.46
C VAL A 10 14.92 33.80 -21.86
N LEU A 11 14.34 32.95 -22.68
CA LEU A 11 13.39 31.90 -22.31
C LEU A 11 14.13 30.88 -21.43
N VAL A 12 14.21 31.13 -20.12
CA VAL A 12 14.49 30.10 -19.12
C VAL A 12 13.17 29.81 -18.44
N THR A 13 12.36 29.01 -19.13
CA THR A 13 11.32 28.17 -18.51
C THR A 13 11.79 26.75 -18.76
N VAL A 14 12.90 26.41 -18.10
CA VAL A 14 13.53 25.10 -18.10
C VAL A 14 12.94 24.34 -16.93
N LEU A 15 12.31 23.21 -17.22
CA LEU A 15 12.20 22.01 -16.39
C LEU A 15 12.09 22.23 -14.87
N MET A 16 10.87 22.39 -14.37
CA MET A 16 10.53 22.25 -12.93
C MET A 16 9.22 21.48 -12.73
N LEU A 17 8.93 20.50 -13.59
CA LEU A 17 7.83 19.55 -13.44
C LEU A 17 8.32 18.15 -13.84
N ALA A 18 9.37 17.68 -13.18
CA ALA A 18 9.61 16.25 -13.09
C ALA A 18 9.06 15.81 -11.72
N PRO A 19 8.09 14.88 -11.64
CA PRO A 19 7.66 14.38 -10.35
C PRO A 19 8.84 13.70 -9.66
N LEU A 20 9.02 14.05 -8.39
CA LEU A 20 9.86 13.38 -7.40
C LEU A 20 9.32 11.96 -7.17
N VAL A 21 9.49 11.05 -8.13
CA VAL A 21 9.47 9.61 -7.84
C VAL A 21 10.88 9.27 -7.37
N ALA A 22 11.11 9.41 -6.07
CA ALA A 22 12.32 8.92 -5.43
C ALA A 22 12.37 7.40 -5.64
N ALA A 23 13.14 6.96 -6.63
CA ALA A 23 13.49 5.57 -6.79
C ALA A 23 14.20 5.12 -5.51
N CYS A 24 13.55 4.22 -4.75
CA CYS A 24 14.16 3.50 -3.65
C CYS A 24 15.20 2.51 -4.23
N ILE A 25 16.30 3.02 -4.76
CA ILE A 25 17.43 2.18 -5.16
C ILE A 25 18.24 1.95 -3.89
N SER A 26 18.02 0.80 -3.24
CA SER A 26 18.91 0.30 -2.20
C SER A 26 20.30 0.07 -2.82
N PRO A 27 21.38 0.69 -2.32
CA PRO A 27 22.74 0.47 -2.85
C PRO A 27 23.35 -0.87 -2.42
N TYR A 28 22.59 -1.73 -1.73
CA TYR A 28 23.07 -3.02 -1.25
C TYR A 28 22.76 -4.10 -2.29
N GLY A 29 23.79 -4.61 -2.97
CA GLY A 29 23.68 -5.88 -3.67
C GLY A 29 23.41 -6.97 -2.65
N PHE A 30 22.23 -7.58 -2.72
CA PHE A 30 21.87 -8.70 -1.86
C PHE A 30 22.58 -9.96 -2.39
N GLU A 31 23.48 -10.53 -1.58
CA GLU A 31 23.91 -11.92 -1.77
C GLU A 31 22.69 -12.82 -1.53
N ASP A 32 22.53 -13.87 -2.36
CA ASP A 32 21.42 -14.84 -2.26
C ASP A 32 21.23 -15.27 -0.79
N PHE A 33 20.14 -14.81 -0.18
CA PHE A 33 19.78 -15.16 1.18
C PHE A 33 19.28 -16.61 1.16
N GLU A 34 20.06 -17.55 1.71
CA GLU A 34 19.51 -18.85 2.08
C GLU A 34 18.73 -18.68 3.39
N PRO A 35 17.38 -18.74 3.39
CA PRO A 35 16.60 -18.50 4.59
C PRO A 35 16.93 -19.56 5.64
N THR A 36 17.44 -19.11 6.79
CA THR A 36 17.60 -19.99 7.94
C THR A 36 16.20 -20.30 8.48
N PRO A 37 15.85 -21.57 8.74
CA PRO A 37 14.52 -21.88 9.24
C PRO A 37 14.19 -21.20 10.56
N LEU A 38 13.02 -20.56 10.62
CA LEU A 38 12.50 -19.99 11.86
C LEU A 38 11.85 -21.11 12.68
N VAL A 39 12.46 -21.45 13.81
CA VAL A 39 11.84 -22.33 14.80
C VAL A 39 10.81 -21.52 15.58
N ALA A 40 9.52 -21.69 15.27
CA ALA A 40 8.45 -21.13 16.09
C ALA A 40 8.49 -21.74 17.50
N PRO A 41 8.39 -20.94 18.59
CA PRO A 41 8.40 -21.47 19.94
C PRO A 41 7.26 -22.46 20.17
N GLY A 42 7.59 -23.73 20.46
CA GLY A 42 6.61 -24.76 20.85
C GLY A 42 6.16 -25.73 19.74
N LEU A 43 6.59 -25.55 18.50
CA LEU A 43 6.42 -26.56 17.45
C LEU A 43 7.70 -27.41 17.35
N THR A 44 7.56 -28.72 17.57
CA THR A 44 8.67 -29.68 17.41
C THR A 44 8.96 -30.03 15.96
N ASP A 45 8.06 -29.66 15.06
CA ASP A 45 8.20 -29.86 13.62
C ASP A 45 8.55 -28.52 12.97
N GLU A 46 9.85 -28.38 12.67
CA GLU A 46 10.43 -27.28 11.93
C GLU A 46 9.82 -27.25 10.52
N VAL A 47 8.96 -26.27 10.25
CA VAL A 47 8.53 -26.01 8.88
C VAL A 47 9.62 -25.18 8.24
N ALA A 48 10.42 -25.82 7.38
CA ALA A 48 11.42 -25.13 6.61
C ALA A 48 10.75 -23.97 5.83
N PRO A 49 11.35 -22.77 5.82
CA PRO A 49 10.85 -21.65 5.05
C PRO A 49 10.74 -22.07 3.60
N VAL A 50 9.56 -21.86 3.02
CA VAL A 50 9.30 -22.18 1.63
C VAL A 50 9.51 -20.92 0.83
N ASP A 51 10.50 -20.92 -0.05
CA ASP A 51 10.66 -19.88 -1.04
C ASP A 51 9.50 -19.97 -2.07
N VAL A 52 8.56 -19.05 -1.95
CA VAL A 52 7.37 -19.00 -2.79
C VAL A 52 7.68 -18.38 -4.16
N SER A 53 8.64 -17.45 -4.26
CA SER A 53 8.89 -16.76 -5.52
C SER A 53 9.91 -17.48 -6.40
N ALA A 54 10.90 -18.15 -5.79
CA ALA A 54 12.07 -18.72 -6.46
C ALA A 54 12.78 -17.71 -7.37
N SER A 55 12.82 -16.44 -6.93
CA SER A 55 13.29 -15.30 -7.71
C SER A 55 14.68 -14.86 -7.24
N THR A 56 15.55 -14.50 -8.18
CA THR A 56 16.87 -13.87 -7.91
C THR A 56 16.81 -12.35 -8.02
N VAL A 57 15.61 -11.78 -8.14
CA VAL A 57 15.36 -10.34 -8.25
C VAL A 57 14.35 -9.92 -7.19
N ASP A 58 14.32 -8.62 -6.89
CA ASP A 58 13.50 -8.06 -5.82
C ASP A 58 12.01 -8.40 -5.99
N ASP A 59 11.49 -9.09 -4.99
CA ASP A 59 10.05 -9.30 -4.79
C ASP A 59 9.56 -8.33 -3.71
N MET A 60 8.55 -7.54 -4.08
CA MET A 60 8.06 -6.44 -3.27
C MET A 60 6.59 -6.62 -2.92
N PHE A 61 6.21 -6.03 -1.79
CA PHE A 61 4.81 -5.88 -1.36
C PHE A 61 4.02 -7.20 -1.33
N PRO A 62 4.51 -8.26 -0.65
CA PRO A 62 3.76 -9.49 -0.58
C PRO A 62 2.38 -9.29 0.06
N ARG A 63 1.41 -10.01 -0.46
CA ARG A 63 0.03 -10.13 0.03
C ARG A 63 -0.36 -11.59 0.07
N LEU A 64 -1.03 -11.98 1.14
CA LEU A 64 -1.62 -13.30 1.30
C LEU A 64 -3.14 -13.14 1.37
N VAL A 65 -3.86 -14.00 0.68
CA VAL A 65 -5.33 -14.03 0.71
C VAL A 65 -5.81 -15.47 0.62
N SER A 66 -6.79 -15.83 1.45
CA SER A 66 -7.47 -17.12 1.32
C SER A 66 -8.68 -16.98 0.42
N TYR A 67 -8.82 -17.89 -0.54
CA TYR A 67 -9.92 -17.91 -1.49
C TYR A 67 -10.24 -19.36 -1.88
N ASP A 68 -11.51 -19.74 -1.79
CA ASP A 68 -12.02 -21.10 -2.09
C ASP A 68 -11.24 -22.24 -1.41
N GLY A 69 -10.76 -22.00 -0.18
CA GLY A 69 -9.98 -22.98 0.60
C GLY A 69 -8.50 -23.05 0.25
N ASP A 70 -8.05 -22.34 -0.78
CA ASP A 70 -6.65 -22.20 -1.15
C ASP A 70 -6.03 -20.92 -0.55
N LEU A 71 -4.71 -20.91 -0.39
CA LEU A 71 -3.94 -19.74 0.01
C LEU A 71 -3.23 -19.16 -1.21
N HIS A 72 -3.46 -17.89 -1.53
CA HIS A 72 -2.81 -17.20 -2.63
C HIS A 72 -1.76 -16.24 -2.09
N ALA A 73 -0.55 -16.33 -2.62
CA ALA A 73 0.54 -15.37 -2.40
C ALA A 73 0.72 -14.52 -3.66
N LEU A 74 0.65 -13.19 -3.47
CA LEU A 74 0.81 -12.21 -4.53
C LEU A 74 1.93 -11.24 -4.17
N TRP A 75 2.68 -10.78 -5.16
CA TRP A 75 3.77 -9.82 -4.97
C TRP A 75 4.13 -9.13 -6.28
N ILE A 76 4.81 -7.99 -6.21
CA ILE A 76 5.37 -7.31 -7.37
C ILE A 76 6.80 -7.80 -7.56
N LYS A 77 7.09 -8.37 -8.72
CA LYS A 77 8.43 -8.77 -9.13
C LYS A 77 9.02 -7.70 -10.04
N SER A 78 10.13 -7.11 -9.62
CA SER A 78 10.88 -6.15 -10.44
C SER A 78 11.90 -6.87 -11.32
N THR A 79 11.87 -6.64 -12.63
CA THR A 79 12.85 -7.17 -13.58
C THR A 79 13.58 -6.06 -14.32
N GLY A 80 14.88 -6.27 -14.52
CA GLY A 80 15.75 -5.41 -15.35
C GLY A 80 16.62 -4.44 -14.55
N THR A 81 17.86 -4.25 -15.01
CA THR A 81 18.81 -3.28 -14.42
C THR A 81 18.77 -1.91 -15.09
N THR A 82 18.26 -1.83 -16.32
CA THR A 82 18.24 -0.61 -17.15
C THR A 82 16.84 -0.11 -17.48
N VAL A 83 15.86 -1.01 -17.55
CA VAL A 83 14.44 -0.69 -17.71
C VAL A 83 13.71 -1.51 -16.67
N VAL A 84 13.12 -0.83 -15.68
CA VAL A 84 12.36 -1.49 -14.61
C VAL A 84 11.02 -1.91 -15.19
N THR A 85 10.82 -3.22 -15.26
CA THR A 85 9.55 -3.85 -15.60
C THR A 85 9.03 -4.52 -14.34
N GLU A 86 7.79 -4.23 -13.95
CA GLU A 86 7.18 -4.78 -12.74
C GLU A 86 6.04 -5.71 -13.14
N SER A 87 6.17 -6.98 -12.77
CA SER A 87 5.14 -7.98 -12.97
C SER A 87 4.43 -8.26 -11.66
N LEU A 88 3.10 -8.22 -11.67
CA LEU A 88 2.31 -8.62 -10.52
C LEU A 88 2.16 -10.15 -10.58
N MET A 89 2.75 -10.84 -9.61
CA MET A 89 2.88 -12.29 -9.61
C MET A 89 1.87 -12.92 -8.66
N VAL A 90 1.49 -14.17 -8.93
CA VAL A 90 0.71 -15.00 -8.00
C VAL A 90 1.19 -16.45 -8.00
N ARG A 91 1.11 -17.09 -6.83
CA ARG A 91 1.05 -18.54 -6.67
C ARG A 91 -0.08 -18.91 -5.71
N SER A 92 -0.73 -20.02 -5.99
CA SER A 92 -1.78 -20.58 -5.14
C SER A 92 -1.28 -21.85 -4.47
N MET A 93 -1.59 -22.05 -3.20
CA MET A 93 -1.32 -23.27 -2.45
C MET A 93 -2.61 -24.03 -2.25
N ASN A 94 -2.70 -25.21 -2.85
CA ASN A 94 -3.82 -26.14 -2.66
C ASN A 94 -3.36 -27.30 -1.78
N GLY A 95 -3.84 -27.33 -0.54
CA GLY A 95 -3.37 -28.24 0.49
C GLY A 95 -1.89 -27.99 0.83
N SER A 96 -0.99 -28.87 0.37
CA SER A 96 0.43 -28.84 0.77
C SER A 96 1.39 -28.43 -0.35
N ARG A 97 0.90 -27.98 -1.51
CA ARG A 97 1.76 -27.68 -2.67
C ARG A 97 1.41 -26.34 -3.29
N TRP A 98 2.44 -25.54 -3.56
CA TRP A 98 2.34 -24.37 -4.40
C TRP A 98 2.17 -24.78 -5.87
N GLY A 99 1.21 -24.16 -6.52
CA GLY A 99 0.93 -24.28 -7.95
C GLY A 99 1.93 -23.50 -8.81
N PRO A 100 1.68 -23.43 -10.13
CA PRO A 100 2.53 -22.70 -11.05
C PRO A 100 2.52 -21.20 -10.75
N LEU A 101 3.65 -20.54 -11.06
CA LEU A 101 3.78 -19.09 -11.04
C LEU A 101 3.02 -18.46 -12.20
N MET A 102 2.28 -17.37 -11.97
CA MET A 102 1.57 -16.61 -13.00
C MET A 102 1.80 -15.11 -12.85
N ALA A 103 1.74 -14.36 -13.96
CA ALA A 103 1.85 -12.90 -14.02
C ALA A 103 0.48 -12.26 -14.30
N ILE A 104 -0.22 -11.80 -13.27
CA ILE A 104 -1.64 -11.42 -13.38
C ILE A 104 -1.90 -10.09 -14.09
N ASN A 105 -0.88 -9.24 -14.25
CA ASN A 105 -0.93 -8.03 -15.08
C ASN A 105 -0.58 -8.30 -16.56
N SER A 106 -0.47 -9.56 -16.99
CA SER A 106 -0.34 -9.95 -18.40
C SER A 106 -1.69 -10.37 -19.01
N PRO A 107 -2.00 -10.03 -20.27
CA PRO A 107 -3.15 -10.60 -20.98
C PRO A 107 -3.18 -12.13 -20.96
N ASP A 108 -2.01 -12.78 -20.99
CA ASP A 108 -1.82 -14.20 -20.73
C ASP A 108 -1.02 -14.38 -19.42
N PRO A 109 -1.68 -14.77 -18.31
CA PRO A 109 -1.00 -14.95 -17.02
C PRO A 109 0.12 -16.00 -17.02
N THR A 110 0.15 -16.90 -18.00
CA THR A 110 1.21 -17.91 -18.11
C THR A 110 2.49 -17.37 -18.77
N ASN A 111 2.39 -16.22 -19.44
CA ASN A 111 3.54 -15.52 -19.98
C ASN A 111 4.20 -14.65 -18.90
N LEU A 112 5.28 -15.16 -18.31
CA LEU A 112 6.03 -14.49 -17.25
C LEU A 112 6.97 -13.39 -17.75
N SER A 113 7.12 -13.24 -19.07
CA SER A 113 8.00 -12.26 -19.71
C SER A 113 7.18 -11.35 -20.62
N ARG A 114 6.69 -10.26 -20.06
CA ARG A 114 6.08 -9.21 -20.86
C ARG A 114 7.18 -8.18 -21.17
N GLU A 115 7.67 -8.21 -22.41
CA GLU A 115 8.67 -7.26 -22.89
C GLU A 115 7.94 -5.96 -23.30
N GLY A 116 8.30 -4.84 -22.66
CA GLY A 116 7.73 -3.52 -22.95
C GLY A 116 8.29 -2.46 -22.01
N GLU A 117 8.45 -1.23 -22.50
CA GLU A 117 9.17 -0.16 -21.77
C GLU A 117 8.37 0.47 -20.61
N LEU A 118 7.09 0.14 -20.42
CA LEU A 118 6.20 0.83 -19.46
C LEU A 118 5.25 -0.10 -18.69
N ILE A 119 5.73 -1.27 -18.27
CA ILE A 119 4.94 -2.13 -17.38
C ILE A 119 5.39 -1.83 -15.96
N ARG A 120 4.68 -0.93 -15.29
CA ARG A 120 4.88 -0.57 -13.88
C ARG A 120 3.63 -0.93 -13.08
N VAL A 121 3.82 -1.36 -11.83
CA VAL A 121 2.73 -1.64 -10.89
C VAL A 121 2.90 -0.74 -9.67
N ALA A 122 2.24 0.42 -9.67
CA ALA A 122 2.33 1.41 -8.60
C ALA A 122 1.42 1.06 -7.40
N GLY A 123 1.58 -0.17 -6.89
CA GLY A 123 0.78 -0.74 -5.82
C GLY A 123 -0.37 -1.62 -6.31
N PHE A 124 -0.78 -2.53 -5.43
CA PHE A 124 -1.91 -3.42 -5.66
C PHE A 124 -2.58 -3.78 -4.34
N ASP A 125 -3.82 -4.26 -4.44
CA ASP A 125 -4.53 -4.89 -3.34
C ASP A 125 -5.42 -6.04 -3.81
N VAL A 126 -5.88 -6.85 -2.86
CA VAL A 126 -6.67 -8.05 -3.11
C VAL A 126 -7.89 -8.10 -2.21
N ALA A 127 -9.00 -8.58 -2.76
CA ALA A 127 -10.23 -8.76 -1.99
C ALA A 127 -11.07 -9.91 -2.55
N VAL A 128 -11.77 -10.62 -1.68
CA VAL A 128 -12.71 -11.68 -2.07
C VAL A 128 -14.13 -11.13 -1.96
N HIS A 129 -14.89 -11.20 -3.06
CA HIS A 129 -16.28 -10.75 -3.08
C HIS A 129 -17.11 -11.65 -4.00
N GLN A 130 -18.28 -12.09 -3.52
CA GLN A 130 -19.24 -12.91 -4.28
C GLN A 130 -18.62 -14.14 -5.00
N GLY A 131 -17.69 -14.82 -4.34
CA GLY A 131 -17.04 -16.02 -4.91
C GLY A 131 -16.08 -15.70 -6.04
N LEU A 132 -15.52 -14.49 -6.09
CA LEU A 132 -14.41 -14.12 -6.95
C LEU A 132 -13.28 -13.52 -6.10
N LEU A 133 -12.05 -13.81 -6.48
CA LEU A 133 -10.87 -13.10 -5.99
C LEU A 133 -10.58 -11.93 -6.94
N TYR A 134 -10.72 -10.71 -6.43
CA TYR A 134 -10.36 -9.48 -7.11
C TYR A 134 -8.91 -9.12 -6.82
N VAL A 135 -8.21 -8.72 -7.86
CA VAL A 135 -6.91 -8.07 -7.74
C VAL A 135 -7.00 -6.73 -8.45
N VAL A 136 -6.72 -5.66 -7.71
CA VAL A 136 -6.76 -4.27 -8.20
C VAL A 136 -5.33 -3.73 -8.16
N TRP A 137 -4.88 -3.08 -9.22
CA TRP A 137 -3.55 -2.48 -9.26
C TRP A 137 -3.53 -1.22 -10.11
N SER A 138 -2.46 -0.44 -9.92
CA SER A 138 -2.20 0.80 -10.64
C SER A 138 -1.13 0.57 -11.71
N THR A 139 -1.34 1.04 -12.94
CA THR A 139 -0.39 0.84 -14.04
C THR A 139 -0.50 1.94 -15.11
N PRO A 140 0.59 2.34 -15.79
CA PRO A 140 0.57 3.28 -16.91
C PRO A 140 0.57 2.55 -18.27
N ASP A 141 0.20 1.27 -18.28
CA ASP A 141 0.31 0.40 -19.44
C ASP A 141 -0.78 0.71 -20.48
N PRO A 142 -0.43 1.29 -21.65
CA PRO A 142 -1.41 1.76 -22.64
C PRO A 142 -2.13 0.62 -23.36
N GLU A 143 -1.75 -0.65 -23.12
CA GLU A 143 -2.52 -1.79 -23.62
C GLU A 143 -3.80 -2.06 -22.81
N VAL A 144 -3.86 -1.57 -21.57
CA VAL A 144 -4.96 -1.82 -20.63
C VAL A 144 -5.53 -0.58 -19.96
N THR A 145 -4.90 0.58 -20.18
CA THR A 145 -5.34 1.88 -19.67
C THR A 145 -5.41 2.93 -20.77
N ASP A 146 -6.08 4.04 -20.46
CA ASP A 146 -6.22 5.19 -21.35
C ASP A 146 -5.28 6.30 -20.84
N GLY A 147 -4.15 6.56 -21.52
CA GLY A 147 -3.26 7.65 -21.11
C GLY A 147 -1.79 7.24 -21.02
N THR A 148 -1.04 7.97 -20.19
CA THR A 148 0.40 7.70 -19.92
C THR A 148 0.77 7.82 -18.44
N ASP A 149 -0.10 8.43 -17.66
CA ASP A 149 -0.18 8.38 -16.20
C ASP A 149 -0.66 7.01 -15.73
N ASN A 150 -0.57 6.77 -14.42
CA ASN A 150 -1.06 5.53 -13.84
C ASN A 150 -2.58 5.57 -13.69
N ASP A 151 -3.26 4.54 -14.21
CA ASP A 151 -4.67 4.28 -13.97
C ASP A 151 -4.86 3.04 -13.10
N LEU A 152 -6.05 2.94 -12.49
CA LEU A 152 -6.46 1.70 -11.84
C LEU A 152 -7.09 0.71 -12.81
N VAL A 153 -6.66 -0.53 -12.71
CA VAL A 153 -7.25 -1.69 -13.37
C VAL A 153 -7.51 -2.80 -12.36
N TYR A 154 -8.38 -3.73 -12.72
CA TYR A 154 -8.59 -4.94 -11.95
C TYR A 154 -8.79 -6.16 -12.84
N ARG A 155 -8.68 -7.32 -12.22
CA ARG A 155 -9.00 -8.61 -12.80
C ARG A 155 -9.54 -9.54 -11.71
N THR A 156 -10.38 -10.49 -12.11
CA THR A 156 -10.99 -11.47 -11.20
C THR A 156 -10.49 -12.89 -11.47
N PHE A 157 -10.43 -13.70 -10.43
CA PHE A 157 -10.22 -15.14 -10.49
C PHE A 157 -11.45 -15.87 -9.94
N ASP A 158 -11.96 -16.84 -10.70
CA ASP A 158 -13.19 -17.58 -10.37
C ASP A 158 -12.93 -18.95 -9.70
N GLY A 159 -11.69 -19.24 -9.33
CA GLY A 159 -11.26 -20.56 -8.83
C GLY A 159 -10.64 -21.44 -9.90
N SER A 160 -10.86 -21.14 -11.18
CA SER A 160 -10.35 -21.92 -12.31
C SER A 160 -9.57 -21.09 -13.32
N SER A 161 -10.02 -19.85 -13.57
CA SER A 161 -9.49 -19.00 -14.61
C SER A 161 -9.48 -17.54 -14.20
N TRP A 162 -8.52 -16.81 -14.77
CA TRP A 162 -8.41 -15.37 -14.63
C TRP A 162 -9.22 -14.69 -15.75
N GLY A 163 -10.03 -13.70 -15.38
CA GLY A 163 -10.81 -12.88 -16.32
C GLY A 163 -9.97 -11.89 -17.14
N PRO A 164 -10.61 -11.03 -17.95
CA PRO A 164 -9.92 -9.94 -18.63
C PRO A 164 -9.45 -8.85 -17.65
N ILE A 165 -8.48 -8.02 -18.06
CA ILE A 165 -8.11 -6.79 -17.33
C ILE A 165 -9.16 -5.74 -17.66
N ILE A 166 -9.66 -5.04 -16.65
CA ILE A 166 -10.70 -4.03 -16.79
C ILE A 166 -10.26 -2.77 -16.05
N GLN A 167 -10.26 -1.61 -16.73
CA GLN A 167 -10.03 -0.32 -16.10
C GLN A 167 -11.18 0.05 -15.14
N VAL A 168 -10.82 0.53 -13.96
CA VAL A 168 -11.75 0.91 -12.88
C VAL A 168 -12.58 2.12 -13.31
N LEU A 169 -11.96 3.12 -13.91
CA LEU A 169 -12.65 4.28 -14.49
C LEU A 169 -12.46 4.25 -16.02
N PRO A 170 -13.54 4.41 -16.81
CA PRO A 170 -13.39 4.51 -18.25
C PRO A 170 -12.91 5.92 -18.64
N GLY A 171 -11.87 5.99 -19.47
CA GLY A 171 -11.28 7.24 -19.93
C GLY A 171 -10.22 7.80 -18.98
N ASP A 172 -9.31 8.58 -19.56
CA ASP A 172 -8.28 9.33 -18.87
C ASP A 172 -8.91 10.52 -18.10
N ALA A 173 -8.89 10.46 -16.77
CA ALA A 173 -9.32 11.57 -15.91
C ALA A 173 -8.20 12.60 -15.69
N GLY A 174 -6.99 12.31 -16.18
CA GLY A 174 -5.73 12.98 -15.89
C GLY A 174 -5.29 12.78 -14.45
N GLY A 175 -3.99 12.65 -14.23
CA GLY A 175 -3.42 12.51 -12.89
C GLY A 175 -3.07 11.07 -12.55
N GLU A 176 -2.31 10.90 -11.48
CA GLU A 176 -1.77 9.61 -11.07
C GLU A 176 -2.73 8.91 -10.11
N ASP A 177 -3.39 7.84 -10.56
CA ASP A 177 -4.20 6.97 -9.71
C ASP A 177 -3.35 5.80 -9.18
N VAL A 178 -2.94 5.86 -7.92
CA VAL A 178 -1.95 4.95 -7.33
C VAL A 178 -2.39 4.36 -5.99
N LEU A 179 -1.68 3.31 -5.55
CA LEU A 179 -1.81 2.73 -4.22
C LEU A 179 -3.26 2.30 -3.87
N PRO A 180 -3.91 1.48 -4.71
CA PRO A 180 -5.27 1.05 -4.44
C PRO A 180 -5.37 0.25 -3.14
N ALA A 181 -6.52 0.35 -2.49
CA ALA A 181 -6.98 -0.51 -1.41
C ALA A 181 -8.39 -1.00 -1.72
N ALA A 182 -8.65 -2.29 -1.57
CA ALA A 182 -9.90 -2.91 -1.96
C ALA A 182 -10.52 -3.68 -0.80
N THR A 183 -11.83 -3.57 -0.64
CA THR A 183 -12.55 -4.36 0.37
C THR A 183 -13.94 -4.75 -0.08
N SER A 184 -14.38 -5.92 0.37
CA SER A 184 -15.72 -6.43 0.09
C SER A 184 -16.76 -5.69 0.93
N THR A 185 -17.88 -5.39 0.32
CA THR A 185 -19.06 -4.76 0.93
C THR A 185 -20.30 -5.55 0.55
N ASP A 186 -21.46 -5.25 1.16
CA ASP A 186 -22.71 -5.91 0.78
C ASP A 186 -23.11 -5.63 -0.68
N ASP A 187 -22.78 -4.44 -1.19
CA ASP A 187 -23.21 -3.95 -2.52
C ASP A 187 -22.19 -4.18 -3.63
N GLY A 188 -21.00 -4.70 -3.31
CA GLY A 188 -19.91 -4.84 -4.27
C GLY A 188 -18.53 -4.79 -3.62
N LEU A 189 -17.54 -4.42 -4.41
CA LEU A 189 -16.20 -4.11 -3.95
C LEU A 189 -16.04 -2.59 -3.83
N LEU A 190 -15.65 -2.10 -2.66
CA LEU A 190 -15.19 -0.71 -2.51
C LEU A 190 -13.70 -0.67 -2.83
N VAL A 191 -13.31 0.24 -3.71
CA VAL A 191 -11.91 0.51 -4.06
C VAL A 191 -11.60 1.94 -3.68
N ALA A 192 -10.58 2.14 -2.85
CA ALA A 192 -10.01 3.42 -2.47
C ALA A 192 -8.64 3.58 -3.12
N TRP A 193 -8.23 4.79 -3.50
CA TRP A 193 -6.90 5.05 -4.05
C TRP A 193 -6.48 6.48 -3.82
N THR A 194 -5.19 6.73 -4.02
CA THR A 194 -4.61 8.07 -4.06
C THR A 194 -4.68 8.61 -5.47
N THR A 195 -5.19 9.83 -5.64
CA THR A 195 -5.20 10.53 -6.93
C THR A 195 -4.75 11.98 -6.76
N ASN A 196 -4.18 12.58 -7.81
CA ASN A 196 -4.02 14.04 -7.90
C ASN A 196 -4.80 14.62 -9.09
N SER A 197 -5.82 13.88 -9.55
CA SER A 197 -6.67 14.28 -10.65
C SER A 197 -7.57 15.45 -10.26
N PRO A 198 -7.46 16.62 -10.92
CA PRO A 198 -8.35 17.76 -10.65
C PRO A 198 -9.79 17.52 -11.15
N VAL A 199 -10.06 16.37 -11.77
CA VAL A 199 -11.40 15.95 -12.19
C VAL A 199 -12.06 15.09 -11.12
N LEU A 200 -11.27 14.33 -10.35
CA LEU A 200 -11.77 13.40 -9.34
C LEU A 200 -11.75 13.98 -7.93
N SER A 201 -10.83 14.91 -7.65
CA SER A 201 -10.72 15.61 -6.39
C SER A 201 -10.50 17.11 -6.55
N ASP A 202 -10.81 17.86 -5.49
CA ASP A 202 -10.70 19.32 -5.47
C ASP A 202 -9.29 19.77 -5.08
N GLY A 203 -8.35 19.86 -6.03
CA GLY A 203 -7.01 20.30 -5.68
C GLY A 203 -5.92 20.04 -6.71
N THR A 204 -4.67 20.07 -6.24
CA THR A 204 -3.47 19.63 -7.00
C THR A 204 -2.55 18.73 -6.18
N ASP A 205 -2.84 18.66 -4.90
CA ASP A 205 -2.37 17.72 -3.90
C ASP A 205 -2.92 16.31 -4.18
N GLN A 206 -2.54 15.39 -3.30
CA GLN A 206 -2.96 14.00 -3.39
C GLN A 206 -4.17 13.80 -2.47
N ASP A 207 -5.24 13.26 -3.02
CA ASP A 207 -6.48 12.98 -2.31
C ASP A 207 -6.75 11.49 -2.25
N ILE A 208 -7.60 11.09 -1.30
CA ILE A 208 -8.17 9.75 -1.29
C ILE A 208 -9.56 9.82 -1.84
N VAL A 209 -9.78 9.05 -2.91
CA VAL A 209 -11.10 8.88 -3.51
C VAL A 209 -11.50 7.41 -3.43
N VAL A 210 -12.80 7.15 -3.57
CA VAL A 210 -13.37 5.81 -3.54
C VAL A 210 -14.39 5.61 -4.66
N THR A 211 -14.55 4.36 -5.09
CA THR A 211 -15.63 3.92 -5.98
C THR A 211 -16.16 2.55 -5.56
N HIS A 212 -17.38 2.24 -5.98
CA HIS A 212 -17.96 0.90 -5.84
C HIS A 212 -17.97 0.17 -7.18
N LEU A 213 -17.28 -0.97 -7.22
CA LEU A 213 -17.32 -1.93 -8.32
C LEU A 213 -18.39 -3.00 -8.03
N GLY A 214 -19.42 -3.06 -8.88
CA GLY A 214 -20.46 -4.08 -8.77
C GLY A 214 -21.42 -4.06 -9.96
N PRO A 215 -22.25 -5.11 -10.13
CA PRO A 215 -23.27 -5.14 -11.17
C PRO A 215 -24.28 -4.02 -10.96
N GLY A 216 -24.33 -3.06 -11.90
CA GLY A 216 -25.34 -2.00 -11.89
C GLY A 216 -25.02 -0.80 -10.98
N SER A 217 -23.85 -0.74 -10.34
CA SER A 217 -23.40 0.52 -9.73
C SER A 217 -23.02 1.50 -10.83
N ALA A 218 -23.65 2.67 -10.84
CA ALA A 218 -23.06 3.81 -11.54
C ALA A 218 -21.72 4.07 -10.86
N ARG A 219 -20.62 3.99 -11.61
CA ARG A 219 -19.26 4.21 -11.11
C ARG A 219 -19.12 5.68 -10.71
N ARG A 220 -19.59 6.02 -9.51
CA ARG A 220 -19.43 7.35 -8.92
C ARG A 220 -18.16 7.32 -8.08
N VAL A 221 -17.24 8.20 -8.43
CA VAL A 221 -16.07 8.51 -7.60
C VAL A 221 -16.51 9.51 -6.54
N VAL A 222 -16.05 9.29 -5.31
CA VAL A 222 -16.30 10.16 -4.17
C VAL A 222 -14.98 10.43 -3.48
N GLU A 223 -14.61 11.69 -3.32
CA GLU A 223 -13.51 12.10 -2.46
C GLU A 223 -13.87 11.84 -0.99
N VAL A 224 -12.97 11.16 -0.28
CA VAL A 224 -13.12 10.87 1.16
C VAL A 224 -12.19 11.70 2.01
N THR A 225 -11.28 12.46 1.42
CA THR A 225 -10.48 13.48 2.12
C THR A 225 -11.32 14.75 2.35
N PRO A 226 -10.86 15.68 3.21
CA PRO A 226 -11.51 16.98 3.38
C PRO A 226 -11.46 17.83 2.11
N GLU A 227 -12.65 18.21 1.60
CA GLU A 227 -12.75 19.02 0.37
C GLU A 227 -11.93 20.32 0.47
N GLY A 228 -11.05 20.53 -0.51
CA GLY A 228 -10.27 21.75 -0.68
C GLY A 228 -9.20 21.98 0.39
N ASP A 229 -8.74 20.90 1.04
CA ASP A 229 -7.48 20.98 1.77
C ASP A 229 -6.28 21.12 0.80
N SER A 230 -5.06 21.12 1.33
CA SER A 230 -3.84 21.28 0.53
C SER A 230 -2.77 20.28 0.95
N ASP A 231 -3.17 19.34 1.80
CA ASP A 231 -2.31 18.37 2.43
C ASP A 231 -2.28 17.11 1.56
N ASN A 232 -1.14 16.44 1.47
CA ASN A 232 -1.09 15.24 0.61
C ASN A 232 -1.57 14.03 1.39
N ASP A 233 -2.66 13.44 0.95
CA ASP A 233 -3.21 12.19 1.44
C ASP A 233 -2.79 10.99 0.62
N PHE A 234 -2.29 9.94 1.28
CA PHE A 234 -1.79 8.76 0.58
C PHE A 234 -1.91 7.45 1.37
N LEU A 235 -1.65 6.36 0.64
CA LEU A 235 -1.62 4.99 1.16
C LEU A 235 -2.93 4.60 1.84
N PRO A 236 -4.07 4.66 1.13
CA PRO A 236 -5.32 4.24 1.72
C PRO A 236 -5.26 2.77 2.14
N ARG A 237 -6.04 2.45 3.16
CA ARG A 237 -6.41 1.10 3.57
C ARG A 237 -7.91 1.07 3.76
N ALA A 238 -8.54 0.03 3.23
CA ALA A 238 -9.98 -0.15 3.31
C ALA A 238 -10.29 -1.49 3.99
N ILE A 239 -11.27 -1.51 4.88
CA ILE A 239 -11.77 -2.74 5.49
C ILE A 239 -13.29 -2.69 5.66
N GLY A 240 -13.95 -3.71 5.12
CA GLY A 240 -15.37 -3.97 5.35
C GLY A 240 -15.61 -4.60 6.71
N THR A 241 -16.66 -4.16 7.38
CA THR A 241 -17.13 -4.64 8.68
C THR A 241 -18.65 -4.84 8.61
N PRO A 242 -19.26 -5.55 9.58
CA PRO A 242 -20.72 -5.63 9.67
C PRO A 242 -21.43 -4.27 9.82
N LEU A 243 -20.70 -3.22 10.20
CA LEU A 243 -21.24 -1.87 10.38
C LEU A 243 -21.04 -0.97 9.16
N GLY A 244 -20.30 -1.43 8.15
CA GLY A 244 -19.95 -0.63 6.98
C GLY A 244 -18.48 -0.71 6.65
N VAL A 245 -17.96 0.31 5.96
CA VAL A 245 -16.57 0.32 5.47
C VAL A 245 -15.76 1.38 6.18
N HIS A 246 -14.56 1.03 6.61
CA HIS A 246 -13.57 1.97 7.11
C HIS A 246 -12.52 2.22 6.03
N VAL A 247 -12.23 3.48 5.76
CA VAL A 247 -11.11 3.91 4.93
C VAL A 247 -10.22 4.80 5.78
N VAL A 248 -8.96 4.40 5.95
CA VAL A 248 -7.95 5.21 6.64
C VAL A 248 -6.76 5.45 5.72
N TRP A 249 -6.08 6.56 5.93
CA TRP A 249 -4.96 6.99 5.09
C TRP A 249 -3.98 7.83 5.91
N HIS A 250 -2.88 8.20 5.29
CA HIS A 250 -1.91 9.11 5.85
C HIS A 250 -2.09 10.49 5.24
N THR A 251 -2.18 11.53 6.07
CA THR A 251 -2.16 12.93 5.65
C THR A 251 -0.80 13.53 5.99
N ARG A 252 -0.08 14.02 4.98
CA ARG A 252 1.17 14.76 5.18
C ARG A 252 0.87 16.24 5.33
N LEU A 253 1.09 16.71 6.54
CA LEU A 253 0.88 18.08 6.96
C LEU A 253 2.18 18.87 6.85
N LEU A 254 2.13 20.03 6.20
CA LEU A 254 3.22 20.99 6.23
C LEU A 254 2.97 22.02 7.35
N ARG A 255 3.59 21.81 8.52
CA ARG A 255 3.38 22.68 9.69
C ARG A 255 4.63 23.49 10.03
N GLU A 256 4.46 24.77 10.35
CA GLU A 256 5.51 25.54 11.02
C GLU A 256 5.66 25.04 12.46
N ALA A 257 6.78 24.39 12.78
CA ALA A 257 7.03 23.93 14.15
C ALA A 257 7.48 25.10 15.04
N PRO A 258 6.89 25.27 16.25
CA PRO A 258 7.24 26.34 17.16
C PRO A 258 8.74 26.33 17.50
N GLY A 259 9.47 27.34 17.05
CA GLY A 259 10.91 27.49 17.34
C GLY A 259 11.85 26.81 16.33
N HIS A 260 11.34 26.28 15.22
CA HIS A 260 12.16 25.85 14.08
C HIS A 260 11.94 26.77 12.88
N ARG A 261 13.03 27.04 12.14
CA ARG A 261 12.97 27.83 10.90
C ARG A 261 12.70 26.86 9.75
N GLY A 262 11.43 26.59 9.47
CA GLY A 262 11.01 25.75 8.34
C GLY A 262 9.68 25.06 8.58
N LEU A 263 9.12 24.50 7.50
CA LEU A 263 7.99 23.57 7.57
C LEU A 263 8.52 22.19 7.97
N GLU A 264 7.95 21.61 9.00
CA GLU A 264 8.14 20.20 9.34
C GLU A 264 7.10 19.36 8.61
N ASN A 265 7.55 18.20 8.11
CA ASN A 265 6.66 17.16 7.64
C ASN A 265 6.07 16.45 8.85
N GLY A 266 4.85 16.82 9.21
CA GLY A 266 4.02 16.03 10.11
C GLY A 266 3.28 14.98 9.30
N MET A 267 3.04 13.82 9.90
CA MET A 267 2.10 12.86 9.35
C MET A 267 1.03 12.56 10.39
N VAL A 268 -0.21 12.53 9.93
CA VAL A 268 -1.33 12.04 10.73
C VAL A 268 -1.97 10.88 10.00
N ILE A 269 -2.45 9.91 10.76
CA ILE A 269 -3.38 8.93 10.20
C ILE A 269 -4.77 9.51 10.36
N SER A 270 -5.48 9.59 9.24
CA SER A 270 -6.82 10.13 9.09
C SER A 270 -7.75 9.01 8.63
N GLY A 271 -9.05 9.20 8.77
CA GLY A 271 -9.99 8.21 8.29
C GLY A 271 -11.43 8.65 8.27
N ARG A 272 -12.21 7.97 7.44
CA ARG A 272 -13.66 8.03 7.42
C ARG A 272 -14.25 6.63 7.45
N TRP A 273 -15.46 6.52 7.98
CA TRP A 273 -16.25 5.31 7.87
C TRP A 273 -17.58 5.60 7.19
N MET A 274 -18.00 4.67 6.34
CA MET A 274 -19.28 4.73 5.65
C MET A 274 -20.29 3.83 6.34
N TRP A 275 -21.41 4.41 6.78
CA TRP A 275 -22.55 3.67 7.32
C TRP A 275 -23.84 4.14 6.67
N SER A 276 -24.66 3.19 6.21
CA SER A 276 -25.94 3.49 5.55
C SER A 276 -25.81 4.50 4.38
N GLY A 277 -24.69 4.45 3.66
CA GLY A 277 -24.39 5.33 2.52
C GLY A 277 -23.93 6.74 2.88
N VAL A 278 -23.61 7.01 4.15
CA VAL A 278 -23.11 8.30 4.64
C VAL A 278 -21.70 8.14 5.19
N TRP A 279 -20.79 9.03 4.78
CA TRP A 279 -19.44 9.11 5.32
C TRP A 279 -19.41 9.91 6.61
N HIS A 280 -18.63 9.44 7.56
CA HIS A 280 -18.43 10.03 8.87
C HIS A 280 -16.94 10.15 9.15
N ASP A 281 -16.50 11.32 9.60
CA ASP A 281 -15.11 11.54 10.01
C ASP A 281 -14.78 10.71 11.24
N ILE A 282 -13.54 10.24 11.27
CA ILE A 282 -12.94 9.59 12.43
C ILE A 282 -11.84 10.50 12.94
N GLU A 283 -11.97 10.96 14.19
CA GLU A 283 -11.01 11.90 14.80
C GLU A 283 -9.56 11.41 14.65
N ASP A 284 -8.64 12.33 14.33
CA ASP A 284 -7.20 12.10 14.06
C ASP A 284 -6.59 10.99 14.93
N TYR A 285 -6.02 9.99 14.27
CA TYR A 285 -5.62 8.74 14.93
C TYR A 285 -4.30 8.83 15.70
N THR A 286 -3.41 9.76 15.36
CA THR A 286 -2.01 9.72 15.82
C THR A 286 -1.58 10.91 16.68
N GLY A 287 -2.39 11.96 16.80
CA GLY A 287 -2.05 13.13 17.61
C GLY A 287 -0.74 13.79 17.17
N GLY A 288 -0.72 14.40 15.98
CA GLY A 288 0.31 15.35 15.50
C GLY A 288 1.76 14.97 15.83
N VAL A 289 2.34 14.03 15.08
CA VAL A 289 3.72 13.58 15.32
C VAL A 289 4.63 14.03 14.17
N SER A 290 5.87 14.39 14.52
CA SER A 290 6.92 14.70 13.54
C SER A 290 7.57 13.40 13.05
N GLY A 291 7.60 13.22 11.73
CA GLY A 291 8.29 12.11 11.07
C GLY A 291 7.42 11.34 10.06
N GLU A 292 8.02 10.31 9.47
CA GLU A 292 7.41 9.53 8.40
C GLU A 292 6.77 8.24 8.95
N ASP A 293 5.45 8.23 9.12
CA ASP A 293 4.61 7.03 9.14
C ASP A 293 4.48 6.38 7.74
N VAL A 294 5.15 5.25 7.50
CA VAL A 294 5.29 4.73 6.11
C VAL A 294 4.38 3.54 5.82
N TRP A 295 3.94 2.82 6.86
CA TRP A 295 3.24 1.55 6.69
C TRP A 295 2.13 1.41 7.69
N MET A 296 0.96 0.97 7.22
CA MET A 296 -0.23 0.71 8.02
C MET A 296 -0.90 -0.58 7.57
N ASP A 297 -1.50 -1.26 8.56
CA ASP A 297 -2.31 -2.46 8.39
C ASP A 297 -3.57 -2.36 9.24
N LEU A 298 -4.66 -2.97 8.76
CA LEU A 298 -5.97 -2.97 9.39
C LEU A 298 -6.48 -4.39 9.55
N MET A 299 -7.21 -4.63 10.63
CA MET A 299 -7.93 -5.88 10.82
C MET A 299 -9.21 -5.63 11.60
N TRP A 300 -10.26 -6.38 11.29
CA TRP A 300 -11.50 -6.42 12.06
C TRP A 300 -11.61 -7.79 12.72
N ASP A 301 -11.74 -7.83 14.04
CA ASP A 301 -11.77 -9.07 14.82
C ASP A 301 -13.19 -9.51 15.25
N GLU A 302 -14.22 -9.02 14.55
CA GLU A 302 -15.65 -9.10 14.88
C GLU A 302 -16.15 -8.02 15.85
N TYR A 303 -15.30 -7.51 16.74
CA TYR A 303 -15.71 -6.59 17.80
C TYR A 303 -15.08 -5.20 17.69
N ARG A 304 -13.89 -5.12 17.10
CA ARG A 304 -13.10 -3.90 17.02
C ARG A 304 -12.27 -3.83 15.74
N LEU A 305 -11.99 -2.60 15.33
CA LEU A 305 -11.01 -2.29 14.29
C LEU A 305 -9.65 -2.14 14.96
N CYS A 306 -8.72 -3.00 14.59
CA CYS A 306 -7.34 -2.98 15.02
C CYS A 306 -6.49 -2.32 13.95
N MET A 307 -5.57 -1.47 14.37
CA MET A 307 -4.66 -0.77 13.48
C MET A 307 -3.24 -0.88 14.03
N ALA A 308 -2.31 -1.17 13.15
CA ALA A 308 -0.89 -1.08 13.44
C ALA A 308 -0.21 -0.25 12.36
N TRP A 309 0.71 0.61 12.76
CA TRP A 309 1.50 1.41 11.83
C TRP A 309 2.93 1.58 12.31
N GLN A 310 3.83 1.80 11.35
CA GLN A 310 5.20 2.18 11.64
C GLN A 310 5.27 3.69 11.76
N ARG A 311 5.85 4.20 12.84
CA ARG A 311 6.14 5.61 13.06
C ARG A 311 7.62 5.90 13.01
N GLY A 312 8.04 6.70 12.03
CA GLY A 312 9.37 7.31 11.99
C GLY A 312 9.45 8.49 12.95
N GLY A 313 10.45 8.51 13.83
CA GLY A 313 10.80 9.64 14.68
C GLY A 313 12.14 10.23 14.26
N VAL A 314 12.19 11.55 14.10
CA VAL A 314 13.42 12.31 13.83
C VAL A 314 14.00 12.83 15.15
N ASP A 315 14.29 11.93 16.08
CA ASP A 315 14.89 12.32 17.35
C ASP A 315 16.42 12.37 17.21
N LEU A 316 17.01 13.55 17.47
CA LEU A 316 18.46 13.75 17.70
C LEU A 316 19.40 13.33 16.55
N GLY A 317 18.91 13.33 15.31
CA GLY A 317 19.73 13.03 14.12
C GLY A 317 19.83 11.55 13.75
N TYR A 318 19.07 10.68 14.41
CA TYR A 318 18.90 9.28 14.01
C TYR A 318 17.45 9.04 13.60
N SER A 319 17.24 8.35 12.48
CA SER A 319 15.91 7.82 12.13
C SER A 319 15.58 6.68 13.08
N SER A 320 14.78 6.95 14.10
CA SER A 320 14.17 5.91 14.92
C SER A 320 12.85 5.52 14.27
N THR A 321 12.50 4.25 14.31
CA THR A 321 11.22 3.75 13.82
C THR A 321 10.62 2.89 14.90
N THR A 322 9.34 3.10 15.19
CA THR A 322 8.57 2.40 16.24
C THR A 322 7.33 1.81 15.60
N VAL A 323 6.83 0.70 16.16
CA VAL A 323 5.54 0.15 15.74
C VAL A 323 4.50 0.57 16.76
N MET A 324 3.47 1.24 16.26
CA MET A 324 2.36 1.72 17.05
C MET A 324 1.14 0.83 16.82
N TYR A 325 0.28 0.76 17.82
CA TYR A 325 -0.96 -0.01 17.77
C TYR A 325 -2.10 0.75 18.44
N ARG A 326 -3.30 0.65 17.86
CA ARG A 326 -4.52 1.24 18.41
C ARG A 326 -5.73 0.41 18.03
N GLU A 327 -6.76 0.49 18.85
CA GLU A 327 -8.03 -0.19 18.63
C GLU A 327 -9.17 0.83 18.61
N TRP A 328 -10.19 0.55 17.81
CA TRP A 328 -11.44 1.27 17.79
C TRP A 328 -12.59 0.33 18.05
N THR A 329 -13.42 0.70 19.02
CA THR A 329 -14.63 -0.01 19.42
C THR A 329 -15.83 0.93 19.29
N LEU A 330 -17.03 0.42 19.55
CA LEU A 330 -18.23 1.26 19.68
C LEU A 330 -18.14 2.27 20.83
N GLU A 331 -17.26 2.06 21.82
CA GLU A 331 -17.02 3.00 22.92
C GLU A 331 -15.99 4.09 22.55
N GLY A 332 -15.41 3.99 21.35
CA GLY A 332 -14.37 4.88 20.84
C GLY A 332 -13.00 4.21 20.80
N PHE A 333 -11.98 5.05 20.69
CA PHE A 333 -10.60 4.61 20.56
C PHE A 333 -9.94 4.25 21.89
N SER A 334 -9.17 3.18 21.88
CA SER A 334 -8.17 2.93 22.92
C SER A 334 -7.02 3.95 22.81
N PRO A 335 -6.25 4.17 23.90
CA PRO A 335 -5.00 4.91 23.82
C PRO A 335 -4.01 4.26 22.84
N VAL A 336 -3.24 5.08 22.14
CA VAL A 336 -2.15 4.61 21.27
C VAL A 336 -1.10 3.88 22.11
N GLN A 337 -0.70 2.70 21.67
CA GLN A 337 0.32 1.86 22.30
C GLN A 337 1.60 1.86 21.45
N ASP A 338 2.75 2.10 22.08
CA ASP A 338 4.07 1.91 21.46
C ASP A 338 4.54 0.47 21.73
N LEU A 339 4.60 -0.33 20.66
CA LEU A 339 4.99 -1.73 20.74
C LEU A 339 6.52 -1.91 20.68
N ALA A 340 7.29 -0.88 20.31
CA ALA A 340 8.75 -0.94 20.30
C ALA A 340 9.29 -0.42 21.64
N VAL A 341 9.62 -1.32 22.57
CA VAL A 341 10.17 -0.90 23.87
C VAL A 341 11.63 -0.50 23.69
N ARG A 342 11.89 0.80 23.54
CA ARG A 342 13.19 1.50 23.67
C ARG A 342 14.44 0.67 23.32
N GLN A 343 14.54 0.15 22.10
CA GLN A 343 15.79 -0.03 21.34
C GLN A 343 15.61 -0.83 20.06
N ASP A 344 14.52 -1.58 19.92
CA ASP A 344 14.25 -2.34 18.69
C ASP A 344 14.03 -1.37 17.52
N GLY A 345 15.10 -1.05 16.79
CA GLY A 345 15.00 -0.25 15.56
C GLY A 345 14.06 -0.97 14.60
N ALA A 346 12.84 -0.50 14.44
CA ALA A 346 11.88 -1.09 13.50
C ALA A 346 12.11 -0.56 12.08
N ASN A 347 13.37 -0.47 11.63
CA ASN A 347 13.67 0.11 10.32
C ASN A 347 13.07 -0.81 9.27
N ASN A 348 12.01 -0.33 8.61
CA ASN A 348 11.14 -1.07 7.69
C ASN A 348 10.26 -2.16 8.35
N GLY A 349 9.77 -1.89 9.56
CA GLY A 349 8.89 -2.79 10.30
C GLY A 349 7.69 -3.34 9.53
N ARG A 350 7.04 -2.54 8.68
CA ARG A 350 5.86 -2.93 7.88
C ARG A 350 4.89 -3.82 8.68
N PRO A 351 4.28 -3.29 9.75
CA PRO A 351 3.51 -4.11 10.67
C PRO A 351 2.40 -4.87 9.96
N ARG A 352 2.09 -6.06 10.46
CA ARG A 352 1.00 -6.93 10.01
C ARG A 352 0.17 -7.37 11.19
N LEU A 353 -1.15 -7.32 11.03
CA LEU A 353 -2.11 -7.80 11.99
C LEU A 353 -2.56 -9.21 11.62
N ALA A 354 -2.67 -10.09 12.62
CA ALA A 354 -3.27 -11.40 12.45
C ALA A 354 -4.05 -11.81 13.70
N LEU A 355 -5.03 -12.70 13.52
CA LEU A 355 -5.68 -13.40 14.61
C LEU A 355 -4.98 -14.74 14.85
N VAL A 356 -4.41 -14.90 16.05
CA VAL A 356 -3.71 -16.11 16.47
C VAL A 356 -4.38 -16.61 17.75
N GLU A 357 -5.01 -17.78 17.66
CA GLU A 357 -5.75 -18.38 18.77
C GLU A 357 -6.83 -17.44 19.35
N GLY A 358 -7.44 -16.62 18.49
CA GLY A 358 -8.46 -15.64 18.87
C GLY A 358 -7.93 -14.31 19.41
N ASN A 359 -6.60 -14.12 19.46
CA ASN A 359 -5.98 -12.87 19.90
C ASN A 359 -5.39 -12.10 18.74
N VAL A 360 -5.51 -10.78 18.79
CA VAL A 360 -4.87 -9.89 17.83
C VAL A 360 -3.37 -9.85 18.11
N THR A 361 -2.59 -10.23 17.12
CA THR A 361 -1.12 -10.24 17.19
C THR A 361 -0.56 -9.32 16.12
N VAL A 362 0.36 -8.45 16.52
CA VAL A 362 1.09 -7.57 15.61
C VAL A 362 2.46 -8.18 15.32
N TYR A 363 2.77 -8.35 14.05
CA TYR A 363 4.05 -8.83 13.53
C TYR A 363 4.78 -7.70 12.81
N TRP A 364 6.10 -7.60 12.97
CA TRP A 364 6.91 -6.66 12.19
C TRP A 364 8.34 -7.15 12.04
N HIS A 365 9.06 -6.59 11.06
CA HIS A 365 10.47 -6.88 10.85
C HIS A 365 11.34 -5.90 11.65
N THR A 366 12.39 -6.39 12.30
CA THR A 366 13.44 -5.51 12.84
C THR A 366 14.77 -5.86 12.21
N ASN A 367 15.61 -4.83 12.02
CA ASN A 367 16.99 -4.96 11.57
C ASN A 367 17.98 -4.96 12.75
N ASP A 368 17.47 -5.00 13.98
CA ASP A 368 18.23 -4.99 15.21
C ASP A 368 18.04 -6.33 15.92
N ASP A 369 19.00 -7.24 15.73
CA ASP A 369 19.09 -8.50 16.48
C ASP A 369 19.68 -8.28 17.90
N GLY A 370 19.89 -7.01 18.30
CA GLY A 370 20.49 -6.63 19.57
C GLY A 370 21.98 -6.96 19.71
N VAL A 371 22.65 -7.46 18.65
CA VAL A 371 24.03 -7.98 18.69
C VAL A 371 24.88 -7.52 17.49
N THR A 372 24.28 -7.34 16.32
CA THR A 372 24.90 -7.09 15.02
C THR A 372 23.99 -6.22 14.15
N VAL A 373 24.23 -4.91 14.15
CA VAL A 373 23.63 -4.00 13.19
C VAL A 373 24.06 -4.41 11.77
N GLY A 374 23.15 -5.01 10.99
CA GLY A 374 23.25 -5.02 9.52
C GLY A 374 23.19 -6.34 8.75
N SER A 375 22.78 -7.48 9.33
CA SER A 375 22.74 -8.74 8.54
C SER A 375 21.55 -9.68 8.75
N THR A 376 20.72 -9.50 9.77
CA THR A 376 19.58 -10.39 10.04
C THR A 376 18.30 -9.59 10.23
N TYR A 377 17.24 -10.03 9.56
CA TYR A 377 15.88 -9.53 9.76
C TYR A 377 15.16 -10.50 10.68
N ASP A 378 14.77 -10.04 11.87
CA ASP A 378 14.00 -10.85 12.81
C ASP A 378 12.51 -10.49 12.72
N LEU A 379 11.66 -11.52 12.73
CA LEU A 379 10.22 -11.37 12.87
C LEU A 379 9.87 -11.23 14.36
N VAL A 380 9.50 -10.03 14.77
CA VAL A 380 9.04 -9.76 16.14
C VAL A 380 7.52 -9.82 16.17
N HIS A 381 6.97 -10.35 17.26
CA HIS A 381 5.53 -10.33 17.48
C HIS A 381 5.17 -9.89 18.90
N ARG A 382 4.01 -9.24 19.06
CA ARG A 382 3.39 -8.98 20.35
C ARG A 382 1.91 -9.32 20.31
N VAL A 383 1.48 -10.06 21.33
CA VAL A 383 0.09 -10.43 21.58
C VAL A 383 -0.51 -9.35 22.47
N ASN A 384 -1.67 -8.82 22.10
CA ASN A 384 -2.44 -7.87 22.91
C ASN A 384 -3.71 -8.50 23.49
#